data_AF-A0A7S2P4J5-F1
#
_entry.id   AF-A0A7S2P4J5-F1
#
_cell.length_a   1.000
_cell.length_b   1.000
_cell.length_c   1.000
_cell.angle_alpha   90.00
_cell.angle_beta   90.00
_cell.angle_gamma   90.00
#
_symmetry.space_group_name_H-M   'P 1'
#
loop_
_entity.id
_entity.type
_entity.pdbx_description
1 polymer ?
#
loop_
_entity_poly.entity_id
_entity_poly.type
_entity_poly.pdbx_seq_one_letter_code
_entity_poly.pdbx_strand_id
1 'polypeptide(L)'
;QGARLAHYIAAIHSKNNNTNGESSLFSGLQYVMLCAGYDDPMPSQDLNEFVELSDSTTTRTEGYWDDLSVAIPSLHVFGESDQLIPPERSRGMMMSYTTQSRREYVHGGGHHVPMRAADTQCMLDFIGTFSGIKATTTLSARSIVELVGSGASTYTPPDEEHAMYQVEELEVLEAIFPDEFRLISAPGEHPIELSIRISSDDGDGG
;
A
#
# COMPACT_ATOMS: atom_id res chain seq x y z
N GLN A 1 7.45 8.41 8.51
CA GLN A 1 7.20 9.73 7.85
C GLN A 1 6.22 9.63 6.67
N GLY A 2 6.28 8.60 5.82
CA GLY A 2 5.37 8.46 4.66
C GLY A 2 3.87 8.48 4.98
N ALA A 3 3.44 7.84 6.08
CA ALA A 3 2.02 7.81 6.47
C ALA A 3 1.42 9.21 6.76
N ARG A 4 2.22 10.14 7.31
CA ARG A 4 1.79 11.52 7.57
C ARG A 4 1.54 12.28 6.27
N LEU A 5 2.42 12.13 5.29
CA LEU A 5 2.25 12.72 3.97
C LEU A 5 1.03 12.14 3.26
N ALA A 6 0.84 10.82 3.33
CA ALA A 6 -0.32 10.16 2.74
C ALA A 6 -1.64 10.65 3.37
N HIS A 7 -1.68 10.80 4.69
CA HIS A 7 -2.81 11.38 5.39
C HIS A 7 -3.07 12.84 4.99
N TYR A 8 -2.02 13.66 4.89
CA TYR A 8 -2.12 15.04 4.44
C TYR A 8 -2.74 15.15 3.04
N ILE A 9 -2.26 14.34 2.09
CA ILE A 9 -2.80 14.28 0.73
C ILE A 9 -4.29 13.86 0.77
N ALA A 10 -4.64 12.86 1.58
CA ALA A 10 -6.02 12.40 1.76
C ALA A 10 -6.94 13.49 2.34
N ALA A 11 -6.43 14.25 3.31
CA ALA A 11 -7.13 15.34 3.97
C ALA A 11 -7.42 16.49 3.00
N ILE A 12 -6.43 16.94 2.23
CA ILE A 12 -6.62 17.95 1.18
C ILE A 12 -7.62 17.48 0.14
N HIS A 13 -7.44 16.25 -0.36
CA HIS A 13 -8.32 15.68 -1.37
C HIS A 13 -9.78 15.66 -0.89
N SER A 14 -10.02 15.21 0.34
CA SER A 14 -11.36 15.14 0.91
C SER A 14 -11.96 16.53 1.14
N LYS A 15 -11.17 17.50 1.60
CA LYS A 15 -11.66 18.87 1.83
C LYS A 15 -12.02 19.57 0.52
N ASN A 16 -11.22 19.41 -0.53
CA ASN A 16 -11.45 20.03 -1.82
C ASN A 16 -12.64 19.41 -2.58
N ASN A 17 -12.89 18.11 -2.43
CA ASN A 17 -14.10 17.48 -2.98
C ASN A 17 -15.38 18.01 -2.32
N ASN A 18 -15.30 18.52 -1.09
CA ASN A 18 -16.46 19.11 -0.39
C ASN A 18 -16.71 20.58 -0.78
N THR A 19 -15.80 21.24 -1.50
CA THR A 19 -15.95 22.63 -1.94
C THR A 19 -16.34 22.70 -3.41
N ASN A 20 -17.61 23.03 -3.67
CA ASN A 20 -18.29 23.28 -4.95
C ASN A 20 -17.43 23.55 -6.21
N GLY A 21 -16.83 22.51 -6.79
CA GLY A 21 -16.58 22.40 -8.24
C GLY A 21 -15.26 22.94 -8.80
N GLU A 22 -14.30 23.33 -7.97
CA GLU A 22 -12.92 23.52 -8.47
C GLU A 22 -12.23 22.16 -8.70
N SER A 23 -11.27 22.12 -9.62
CA SER A 23 -10.52 20.89 -9.94
C SER A 23 -10.00 20.27 -8.65
N SER A 24 -10.47 19.06 -8.32
CA SER A 24 -10.02 18.38 -7.12
C SER A 24 -8.52 18.12 -7.23
N LEU A 25 -7.77 18.68 -6.28
CA LEU A 25 -6.36 18.31 -6.13
C LEU A 25 -6.31 16.79 -5.99
N PHE A 26 -5.50 16.16 -6.84
CA PHE A 26 -5.41 14.70 -6.97
C PHE A 26 -6.72 14.03 -7.43
N SER A 27 -7.33 14.51 -8.51
CA SER A 27 -8.54 13.90 -9.11
C SER A 27 -8.40 12.41 -9.49
N GLY A 28 -7.17 11.93 -9.68
CA GLY A 28 -6.85 10.52 -9.92
C GLY A 28 -6.62 9.69 -8.65
N LEU A 29 -6.66 10.28 -7.45
CA LEU A 29 -6.47 9.56 -6.20
C LEU A 29 -7.74 8.76 -5.87
N GLN A 30 -7.62 7.44 -5.86
CA GLN A 30 -8.76 6.54 -5.65
C GLN A 30 -8.83 5.99 -4.22
N TYR A 31 -7.68 5.81 -3.59
CA TYR A 31 -7.55 5.26 -2.25
C TYR A 31 -6.20 5.63 -1.64
N VAL A 32 -6.05 5.39 -0.33
CA VAL A 32 -4.79 5.52 0.41
C VAL A 32 -4.53 4.26 1.23
N MET A 33 -3.28 3.82 1.31
CA MET A 33 -2.86 2.75 2.22
C MET A 33 -1.83 3.31 3.19
N LEU A 34 -2.00 2.99 4.47
CA LEU A 34 -1.17 3.47 5.56
C LEU A 34 -0.58 2.24 6.26
N CYS A 35 0.68 1.95 6.00
CA CYS A 35 1.34 0.76 6.51
C CYS A 35 2.37 1.09 7.59
N ALA A 36 2.61 0.11 8.48
CA ALA A 36 3.58 0.17 9.58
C ALA A 36 3.25 1.22 10.65
N GLY A 37 1.97 1.38 10.99
CA GLY A 37 1.53 2.23 12.10
C GLY A 37 1.77 3.73 11.91
N TYR A 38 1.01 4.54 12.63
CA TYR A 38 1.16 6.00 12.61
C TYR A 38 0.65 6.62 13.91
N ASP A 39 1.34 7.67 14.34
CA ASP A 39 1.12 8.32 15.62
C ASP A 39 0.21 9.55 15.45
N ASP A 40 -1.01 9.43 15.99
CA ASP A 40 -2.10 10.43 16.05
C ASP A 40 -2.43 11.16 14.73
N PRO A 41 -3.65 11.69 14.57
CA PRO A 41 -3.94 12.55 13.42
C PRO A 41 -3.03 13.78 13.47
N MET A 42 -2.58 14.24 12.30
CA MET A 42 -1.71 15.41 12.23
C MET A 42 -2.43 16.62 12.85
N PRO A 43 -1.80 17.34 13.80
CA PRO A 43 -2.38 18.55 14.36
C PRO A 43 -2.80 19.54 13.26
N SER A 44 -3.90 20.26 13.47
CA SER A 44 -4.39 21.26 12.51
C SER A 44 -3.37 22.35 12.18
N GLN A 45 -2.47 22.65 13.13
CA GLN A 45 -1.34 23.57 12.94
C GLN A 45 -0.35 23.07 11.90
N ASP A 46 0.09 21.81 12.03
CA ASP A 46 0.98 21.16 11.06
C ASP A 46 0.31 21.09 9.67
N LEU A 47 -0.99 20.76 9.61
CA LEU A 47 -1.75 20.75 8.35
C LEU A 47 -1.79 22.13 7.68
N ASN A 48 -1.90 23.21 8.44
CA ASN A 48 -1.88 24.57 7.92
C ASN A 48 -0.50 24.96 7.38
N GLU A 49 0.57 24.63 8.10
CA GLU A 49 1.95 24.90 7.65
C GLU A 49 2.24 24.23 6.30
N PHE A 50 1.81 22.97 6.12
CA PHE A 50 1.97 22.28 4.85
C PHE A 50 1.14 22.90 3.71
N VAL A 51 -0.04 23.45 4.00
CA VAL A 51 -0.86 24.15 2.98
C VAL A 51 -0.22 25.46 2.57
N GLU A 52 0.25 26.26 3.53
CA GLU A 52 0.92 27.55 3.28
C GLU A 52 2.19 27.38 2.44
N LEU A 53 2.91 26.26 2.62
CA LEU A 53 4.05 25.89 1.78
C LEU A 53 3.66 25.54 0.34
N SER A 54 2.46 24.99 0.13
CA SER A 54 1.96 24.58 -1.18
C SER A 54 1.23 25.70 -1.94
N ASP A 55 0.64 26.64 -1.21
CA ASP A 55 -0.05 27.81 -1.75
C ASP A 55 0.00 28.98 -0.74
N SER A 56 0.95 29.89 -0.96
CA SER A 56 1.20 31.04 -0.11
C SER A 56 0.07 32.08 -0.10
N THR A 57 -0.99 31.89 -0.89
CA THR A 57 -2.12 32.83 -0.98
C THR A 57 -3.33 32.41 -0.14
N THR A 58 -3.36 31.17 0.36
CA THR A 58 -4.49 30.62 1.10
C THR A 58 -4.26 30.74 2.61
N THR A 59 -4.73 31.82 3.24
CA THR A 59 -4.81 31.93 4.70
C THR A 59 -6.02 31.16 5.22
N ARG A 60 -5.80 30.03 5.90
CA ARG A 60 -6.87 29.22 6.53
C ARG A 60 -7.02 29.59 7.99
N THR A 61 -8.26 29.83 8.43
CA THR A 61 -8.59 30.23 9.80
C THR A 61 -8.42 29.09 10.81
N GLU A 62 -8.26 29.43 12.09
CA GLU A 62 -8.45 28.45 13.19
C GLU A 62 -9.78 27.69 13.00
N GLY A 63 -9.74 26.38 13.22
CA GLY A 63 -10.89 25.48 13.05
C GLY A 63 -11.15 24.99 11.63
N TYR A 64 -10.32 25.36 10.64
CA TYR A 64 -10.49 24.91 9.25
C TYR A 64 -10.54 23.38 9.10
N TRP A 65 -9.83 22.66 9.96
CA TRP A 65 -9.70 21.20 9.94
C TRP A 65 -10.58 20.48 10.96
N ASP A 66 -11.28 21.20 11.83
CA ASP A 66 -11.99 20.59 12.97
C ASP A 66 -13.17 19.71 12.52
N ASP A 67 -13.78 20.05 11.39
CA ASP A 67 -14.85 19.27 10.75
C ASP A 67 -14.34 18.35 9.62
N LEU A 68 -13.02 18.11 9.53
CA LEU A 68 -12.48 17.28 8.46
C LEU A 68 -12.87 15.81 8.68
N SER A 69 -13.74 15.31 7.80
CA SER A 69 -13.99 13.89 7.65
C SER A 69 -13.37 13.38 6.36
N VAL A 70 -12.35 12.52 6.48
CA VAL A 70 -11.62 11.99 5.32
C VAL A 70 -12.44 10.86 4.71
N ALA A 71 -13.07 11.14 3.57
CA ALA A 71 -14.01 10.24 2.91
C ALA A 71 -13.37 9.34 1.85
N ILE A 72 -12.09 9.57 1.50
CA ILE A 72 -11.41 8.71 0.53
C ILE A 72 -11.23 7.30 1.09
N PRO A 73 -11.45 6.24 0.28
CA PRO A 73 -11.19 4.87 0.70
C PRO A 73 -9.76 4.68 1.22
N SER A 74 -9.63 3.94 2.32
CA SER A 74 -8.38 3.79 3.06
C SER A 74 -8.23 2.40 3.65
N LEU A 75 -7.00 1.89 3.60
CA LEU A 75 -6.57 0.67 4.29
C LEU A 75 -5.50 1.03 5.32
N HIS A 76 -5.75 0.68 6.58
CA HIS A 76 -4.86 0.92 7.71
C HIS A 76 -4.22 -0.39 8.13
N VAL A 77 -2.91 -0.51 7.91
CA VAL A 77 -2.12 -1.72 8.15
C VAL A 77 -1.12 -1.49 9.27
N PHE A 78 -1.19 -2.27 10.35
CA PHE A 78 -0.26 -2.17 11.46
C PHE A 78 -0.08 -3.50 12.19
N GLY A 79 1.03 -3.61 12.91
CA GLY A 79 1.40 -4.82 13.64
C GLY A 79 0.75 -4.87 15.02
N GLU A 80 0.21 -6.02 15.40
CA GLU A 80 -0.33 -6.27 16.75
C GLU A 80 0.74 -6.11 17.83
N SER A 81 1.99 -6.49 17.52
CA SER A 81 3.14 -6.41 18.42
C SER A 81 4.00 -5.17 18.18
N ASP A 82 3.46 -4.12 17.53
CA ASP A 82 4.18 -2.88 17.29
C ASP A 82 4.41 -2.11 18.61
N GLN A 83 5.66 -2.08 19.07
CA GLN A 83 6.07 -1.35 20.27
C GLN A 83 6.46 0.10 19.98
N LEU A 84 6.76 0.44 18.72
CA LEU A 84 7.14 1.80 18.34
C LEU A 84 5.90 2.67 18.17
N ILE A 85 4.86 2.12 17.54
CA ILE A 85 3.54 2.73 17.41
C ILE A 85 2.48 1.71 17.81
N PRO A 86 2.07 1.71 19.09
CA PRO A 86 1.01 0.83 19.58
C PRO A 86 -0.25 0.85 18.69
N PRO A 87 -0.92 -0.29 18.49
CA PRO A 87 -2.15 -0.41 17.70
C PRO A 87 -3.21 0.66 18.00
N GLU A 88 -3.32 1.09 19.26
CA GLU A 88 -4.27 2.10 19.72
C GLU A 88 -4.05 3.46 19.04
N ARG A 89 -2.79 3.84 18.79
CA ARG A 89 -2.45 5.10 18.10
C ARG A 89 -2.83 5.03 16.62
N SER A 90 -2.58 3.89 15.99
CA SER A 90 -3.02 3.64 14.62
C SER A 90 -4.55 3.67 14.51
N ARG A 91 -5.27 3.11 15.49
CA ARG A 91 -6.74 3.25 15.56
C ARG A 91 -7.19 4.69 15.80
N GLY A 92 -6.45 5.46 16.61
CA GLY A 92 -6.70 6.87 16.87
C GLY A 92 -6.77 7.70 15.59
N MET A 93 -5.77 7.60 14.72
CA MET A 93 -5.82 8.32 13.43
C MET A 93 -6.80 7.69 12.44
N MET A 94 -7.06 6.39 12.49
CA MET A 94 -8.16 5.80 11.69
C MET A 94 -9.51 6.49 11.98
N MET A 95 -9.70 7.09 13.16
CA MET A 95 -10.91 7.85 13.49
C MET A 95 -11.09 9.14 12.69
N SER A 96 -10.05 9.69 12.05
CA SER A 96 -10.19 10.84 11.13
C SER A 96 -10.83 10.47 9.80
N TYR A 97 -10.92 9.17 9.50
CA TYR A 97 -11.57 8.64 8.29
C TYR A 97 -13.01 8.25 8.58
N THR A 98 -13.90 8.42 7.60
CA THR A 98 -15.31 8.02 7.77
C THR A 98 -15.41 6.51 7.98
N THR A 99 -16.42 6.05 8.73
CA THR A 99 -16.65 4.61 8.96
C THR A 99 -16.84 3.83 7.67
N GLN A 100 -17.35 4.46 6.61
CA GLN A 100 -17.58 3.82 5.31
C GLN A 100 -16.33 3.77 4.43
N SER A 101 -15.37 4.66 4.66
CA SER A 101 -14.17 4.78 3.84
C SER A 101 -12.93 4.12 4.45
N ARG A 102 -13.01 3.53 5.63
CA ARG A 102 -11.84 2.93 6.32
C ARG A 102 -11.96 1.43 6.50
N ARG A 103 -10.85 0.73 6.28
CA ARG A 103 -10.66 -0.69 6.63
C ARG A 103 -9.41 -0.85 7.48
N GLU A 104 -9.49 -1.74 8.45
CA GLU A 104 -8.39 -2.11 9.35
C GLU A 104 -7.83 -3.47 8.91
N TYR A 105 -6.51 -3.61 8.90
CA TYR A 105 -5.82 -4.87 8.78
C TYR A 105 -4.67 -4.94 9.78
N VAL A 106 -4.75 -5.89 10.72
CA VAL A 106 -3.75 -6.08 11.77
C VAL A 106 -2.99 -7.36 11.51
N HIS A 107 -1.67 -7.26 11.30
CA HIS A 107 -0.81 -8.43 11.15
C HIS A 107 -0.13 -8.78 12.49
N GLY A 108 0.28 -10.05 12.68
CA GLY A 108 0.88 -10.50 13.95
C GLY A 108 2.31 -9.99 14.23
N GLY A 109 2.82 -9.05 13.43
CA GLY A 109 4.19 -8.55 13.49
C GLY A 109 4.38 -7.28 14.35
N GLY A 110 5.60 -6.74 14.34
CA GLY A 110 5.94 -5.43 14.92
C GLY A 110 5.86 -4.27 13.92
N HIS A 111 6.71 -3.25 14.07
CA HIS A 111 6.74 -2.04 13.22
C HIS A 111 7.34 -2.28 11.83
N HIS A 112 6.60 -2.93 10.93
CA HIS A 112 7.03 -3.14 9.55
C HIS A 112 5.84 -3.22 8.60
N VAL A 113 6.12 -3.11 7.29
CA VAL A 113 5.16 -3.43 6.25
C VAL A 113 5.08 -4.95 6.15
N PRO A 114 3.90 -5.58 6.29
CA PRO A 114 3.81 -7.02 6.24
C PRO A 114 4.13 -7.53 4.83
N MET A 115 4.91 -8.60 4.75
CA MET A 115 5.38 -9.20 3.50
C MET A 115 4.95 -10.66 3.31
N ARG A 116 4.22 -11.24 4.28
CA ARG A 116 3.72 -12.61 4.14
C ARG A 116 2.70 -12.65 3.00
N ALA A 117 2.59 -13.79 2.33
CA ALA A 117 1.66 -13.94 1.21
C ALA A 117 0.21 -13.63 1.63
N ALA A 118 -0.23 -14.15 2.78
CA ALA A 118 -1.57 -13.88 3.34
C ALA A 118 -1.81 -12.38 3.61
N ASP A 119 -0.82 -11.69 4.16
CA ASP A 119 -0.93 -10.27 4.48
C ASP A 119 -0.94 -9.40 3.21
N THR A 120 -0.14 -9.79 2.23
CA THR A 120 -0.08 -9.14 0.92
C THR A 120 -1.39 -9.30 0.17
N GLN A 121 -2.02 -10.47 0.27
CA GLN A 121 -3.32 -10.73 -0.36
C GLN A 121 -4.39 -9.74 0.14
N CYS A 122 -4.41 -9.40 1.43
CA CYS A 122 -5.34 -8.39 1.95
C CYS A 122 -5.16 -7.01 1.28
N MET A 123 -3.91 -6.60 1.07
CA MET A 123 -3.60 -5.34 0.37
C MET A 123 -4.03 -5.41 -1.10
N LEU A 124 -3.79 -6.53 -1.78
CA LEU A 124 -4.22 -6.76 -3.16
C LEU A 124 -5.74 -6.76 -3.32
N ASP A 125 -6.47 -7.38 -2.39
CA ASP A 125 -7.94 -7.42 -2.38
C ASP A 125 -8.53 -6.01 -2.21
N PHE A 126 -7.91 -5.19 -1.36
CA PHE A 126 -8.28 -3.79 -1.22
C PHE A 126 -8.08 -3.03 -2.53
N ILE A 127 -6.90 -3.14 -3.15
CA ILE A 127 -6.59 -2.50 -4.45
C ILE A 127 -7.56 -2.95 -5.54
N GLY A 128 -7.85 -4.26 -5.61
CA GLY A 128 -8.79 -4.85 -6.58
C GLY A 128 -10.20 -4.28 -6.50
N THR A 129 -10.59 -3.69 -5.36
CA THR A 129 -11.88 -2.98 -5.23
C THR A 129 -11.97 -1.75 -6.16
N PHE A 130 -10.84 -1.12 -6.48
CA PHE A 130 -10.79 0.16 -7.20
C PHE A 130 -10.22 0.04 -8.61
N SER A 131 -9.39 -0.95 -8.88
CA SER A 131 -8.67 -1.07 -10.14
C SER A 131 -9.53 -1.60 -11.31
N GLY A 132 -10.79 -1.99 -11.08
CA GLY A 132 -11.59 -2.74 -12.08
C GLY A 132 -11.01 -4.12 -12.41
N ILE A 133 -9.89 -4.48 -11.78
CA ILE A 133 -9.21 -5.76 -11.86
C ILE A 133 -9.84 -6.62 -10.78
N LYS A 134 -10.62 -7.63 -11.18
CA LYS A 134 -11.00 -8.70 -10.26
C LYS A 134 -9.71 -9.40 -9.84
N ALA A 135 -9.31 -9.23 -8.59
CA ALA A 135 -8.22 -9.98 -7.97
C ALA A 135 -8.60 -11.47 -7.91
N THR A 136 -8.53 -12.15 -9.05
CA THR A 136 -8.61 -13.60 -9.12
C THR A 136 -7.16 -14.07 -9.10
N THR A 137 -6.63 -14.32 -7.90
CA THR A 137 -5.25 -14.77 -7.74
C THR A 137 -5.12 -16.22 -8.21
N THR A 138 -4.87 -16.38 -9.51
CA THR A 138 -4.05 -17.48 -10.03
C THR A 138 -2.96 -16.80 -10.83
N LEU A 139 -1.95 -16.28 -10.12
CA LEU A 139 -0.78 -15.69 -10.76
C LEU A 139 0.10 -16.82 -11.33
N SER A 140 -0.30 -17.31 -12.49
CA SER A 140 0.62 -17.96 -13.41
C SER A 140 1.60 -16.89 -13.91
N ALA A 141 2.89 -17.20 -13.99
CA ALA A 141 3.92 -16.33 -14.56
C ALA A 141 3.53 -15.76 -15.94
N ARG A 142 2.64 -16.44 -16.68
CA ARG A 142 2.06 -15.95 -17.94
C ARG A 142 1.14 -14.73 -17.80
N SER A 143 0.41 -14.60 -16.70
CA SER A 143 -0.58 -13.51 -16.53
C SER A 143 0.05 -12.16 -16.20
N ILE A 144 1.28 -12.13 -15.66
CA ILE A 144 2.02 -10.87 -15.46
C ILE A 144 2.41 -10.25 -16.82
N VAL A 145 2.74 -11.08 -17.82
CA VAL A 145 3.12 -10.62 -19.17
C VAL A 145 1.94 -9.96 -19.90
N GLU A 146 0.70 -10.40 -19.66
CA GLU A 146 -0.50 -9.81 -20.28
C GLU A 146 -0.97 -8.51 -19.61
N LEU A 147 -0.71 -8.31 -18.31
CA LEU A 147 -1.05 -7.09 -17.57
C LEU A 147 -0.17 -5.89 -17.96
N VAL A 148 1.00 -6.12 -18.56
CA VAL A 148 1.88 -5.08 -19.14
C VAL A 148 1.48 -4.76 -20.58
N GLY A 149 0.20 -4.89 -20.92
CA GLY A 149 -0.40 -4.77 -22.26
C GLY A 149 0.41 -4.00 -23.32
N SER A 150 0.81 -4.75 -24.35
CA SER A 150 0.78 -4.33 -25.75
C SER A 150 1.64 -3.13 -26.16
N GLY A 151 2.80 -2.95 -25.55
CA GLY A 151 3.98 -2.50 -26.28
C GLY A 151 4.84 -3.72 -26.55
N ALA A 152 5.30 -3.94 -27.78
CA ALA A 152 6.40 -4.87 -28.04
C ALA A 152 7.66 -4.34 -27.33
N SER A 153 7.75 -4.54 -26.02
CA SER A 153 8.96 -4.31 -25.26
C SER A 153 9.91 -5.43 -25.64
N THR A 154 10.92 -5.10 -26.42
CA THR A 154 12.05 -6.00 -26.68
C THR A 154 12.68 -6.32 -25.34
N TYR A 155 12.38 -7.50 -24.81
CA TYR A 155 13.08 -8.03 -23.64
C TYR A 155 14.58 -7.96 -23.93
N THR A 156 15.26 -7.07 -23.21
CA THR A 156 16.71 -6.98 -23.22
C THR A 156 17.15 -7.75 -21.98
N PRO A 157 17.88 -8.87 -22.14
CA PRO A 157 18.42 -9.56 -21.00
C PRO A 157 19.29 -8.58 -20.19
N PRO A 158 19.26 -8.66 -18.86
CA PRO A 158 20.17 -7.88 -18.03
C PRO A 158 21.62 -8.21 -18.39
N ASP A 159 22.53 -7.26 -18.13
CA ASP A 159 23.95 -7.56 -18.19
C ASP A 159 24.35 -8.57 -17.10
N GLU A 160 25.56 -9.13 -17.21
CA GLU A 160 26.03 -10.20 -16.34
C GLU A 160 26.02 -9.81 -14.85
N GLU A 161 26.36 -8.56 -14.53
CA GLU A 161 26.37 -8.07 -13.16
C GLU A 161 24.95 -8.02 -12.59
N HIS A 162 23.99 -7.46 -13.33
CA HIS A 162 22.59 -7.41 -12.91
C HIS A 162 21.95 -8.79 -12.86
N ALA A 163 22.31 -9.70 -13.77
CA ALA A 163 21.83 -11.08 -13.75
C ALA A 163 22.29 -11.81 -12.49
N MET A 164 23.53 -11.59 -12.04
CA MET A 164 24.05 -12.19 -10.80
C MET A 164 23.32 -11.71 -9.55
N TYR A 165 23.06 -10.40 -9.43
CA TYR A 165 22.29 -9.87 -8.30
C TYR A 165 20.86 -10.41 -8.28
N GLN A 166 20.22 -10.56 -9.45
CA GLN A 166 18.88 -11.15 -9.53
C GLN A 166 18.89 -12.60 -9.06
N VAL A 167 19.89 -13.39 -9.45
CA VAL A 167 20.02 -14.78 -8.98
C VAL A 167 20.21 -14.83 -7.47
N GLU A 168 21.08 -13.99 -6.90
CA GLU A 168 21.32 -13.93 -5.46
C GLU A 168 20.04 -13.59 -4.68
N GLU A 169 19.26 -12.59 -5.14
CA GLU A 169 17.98 -12.24 -4.53
C GLU A 169 16.97 -13.40 -4.57
N LEU A 170 16.92 -14.15 -5.67
CA LEU A 170 16.02 -15.28 -5.83
C LEU A 170 16.43 -16.48 -4.96
N GLU A 171 17.73 -16.74 -4.82
CA GLU A 171 18.26 -17.75 -3.90
C GLU A 171 17.90 -17.42 -2.44
N VAL A 172 17.96 -16.14 -2.08
CA VAL A 172 17.54 -15.66 -0.75
C VAL A 172 16.03 -15.90 -0.56
N LEU A 173 15.19 -15.60 -1.56
CA LEU A 173 13.75 -15.84 -1.46
C LEU A 173 13.39 -17.32 -1.34
N GLU A 174 14.04 -18.20 -2.09
CA GLU A 174 13.87 -19.66 -1.96
C GLU A 174 14.33 -20.16 -0.58
N ALA A 175 15.39 -19.58 -0.01
CA ALA A 175 15.85 -19.92 1.32
C ALA A 175 14.90 -19.44 2.44
N ILE A 176 14.29 -18.26 2.28
CA ILE A 176 13.35 -17.70 3.27
C ILE A 176 12.00 -18.42 3.21
N PHE A 177 11.54 -18.77 2.01
CA PHE A 177 10.21 -19.31 1.77
C PHE A 177 10.26 -20.64 0.99
N PRO A 178 10.90 -21.70 1.51
CA PRO A 178 11.16 -22.92 0.75
C PRO A 178 9.91 -23.67 0.29
N ASP A 179 8.79 -23.49 0.99
CA ASP A 179 7.51 -24.12 0.66
C ASP A 179 6.61 -23.25 -0.23
N GLU A 180 6.87 -21.93 -0.28
CA GLU A 180 6.06 -20.95 -1.03
C GLU A 180 6.77 -20.47 -2.30
N PHE A 181 8.10 -20.51 -2.38
CA PHE A 181 8.87 -19.95 -3.47
C PHE A 181 9.88 -20.96 -4.02
N ARG A 182 9.89 -21.14 -5.35
CA ARG A 182 10.85 -22.02 -6.01
C ARG A 182 11.28 -21.48 -7.36
N LEU A 183 12.59 -21.45 -7.60
CA LEU A 183 13.13 -21.15 -8.92
C LEU A 183 12.94 -22.34 -9.87
N ILE A 184 12.41 -22.09 -11.07
CA ILE A 184 12.20 -23.12 -12.12
C ILE A 184 13.34 -23.07 -13.15
N SER A 185 13.73 -21.86 -13.55
CA SER A 185 14.83 -21.64 -14.51
C SER A 185 16.19 -21.93 -13.87
N ALA A 186 17.18 -22.30 -14.68
CA ALA A 186 18.54 -22.42 -14.16
C ALA A 186 19.12 -21.04 -13.76
N PRO A 187 20.07 -20.97 -12.82
CA PRO A 187 20.78 -19.73 -12.51
C PRO A 187 21.38 -19.07 -13.76
N GLY A 188 21.05 -17.80 -14.00
CA GLY A 188 21.50 -17.03 -15.18
C GLY A 188 20.71 -17.30 -16.47
N GLU A 189 19.69 -18.15 -16.44
CA GLU A 189 18.82 -18.39 -17.58
C GLU A 189 17.71 -17.33 -17.64
N HIS A 190 17.57 -16.69 -18.81
CA HIS A 190 16.61 -15.63 -19.05
C HIS A 190 15.63 -16.01 -20.16
N PRO A 191 14.32 -15.71 -20.01
CA PRO A 191 13.70 -15.07 -18.85
C PRO A 191 13.68 -15.98 -17.62
N ILE A 192 13.75 -15.36 -16.44
CA ILE A 192 13.68 -16.08 -15.16
C ILE A 192 12.27 -16.65 -14.98
N GLU A 193 12.18 -17.95 -14.69
CA GLU A 193 10.92 -18.63 -14.38
C GLU A 193 10.90 -19.08 -12.92
N LEU A 194 9.81 -18.77 -12.21
CA LEU A 194 9.62 -19.10 -10.80
C LEU A 194 8.21 -19.61 -10.52
N SER A 195 8.08 -20.42 -9.48
CA SER A 195 6.82 -20.95 -8.96
C SER A 195 6.56 -20.34 -7.59
N ILE A 196 5.37 -19.77 -7.41
CA ILE A 196 4.91 -19.28 -6.10
C ILE A 196 3.68 -20.10 -5.70
N ARG A 197 3.71 -20.68 -4.51
CA ARG A 197 2.57 -21.35 -3.87
C ARG A 197 2.04 -20.45 -2.77
N ILE A 198 0.78 -20.07 -2.90
CA ILE A 198 0.05 -19.32 -1.88
C ILE A 198 -0.85 -20.32 -1.17
N SER A 199 -0.52 -20.68 0.07
CA SER A 199 -1.42 -21.49 0.90
C SER A 199 -2.57 -20.62 1.40
N SER A 200 -3.79 -20.96 1.02
CA SER A 200 -4.99 -20.50 1.72
C SER A 200 -5.04 -21.23 3.07
N ASP A 201 -4.51 -20.60 4.11
CA ASP A 201 -4.66 -21.10 5.48
C ASP A 201 -6.10 -20.82 5.91
N ASP A 202 -7.02 -21.67 5.45
CA ASP A 202 -8.37 -21.78 6.00
C ASP A 202 -8.21 -22.43 7.37
N GLY A 203 -8.01 -21.59 8.40
CA GLY A 203 -7.83 -22.01 9.78
C GLY A 203 -8.91 -23.01 10.20
N ASP A 204 -8.50 -24.27 10.34
CA ASP A 204 -9.32 -25.31 10.93
C ASP A 204 -9.49 -24.98 12.42
N GLY A 205 -10.72 -24.64 12.79
CA GLY A 205 -11.10 -24.37 14.16
C GLY A 205 -10.96 -25.62 15.01
N GLY A 206 -10.06 -25.58 15.98
CA GLY A 206 -9.97 -26.50 17.12
C GLY A 206 -10.37 -25.82 18.41
#